data_AF-A0A7W2DW20-F1
#
_entry.id   AF-A0A7W2DW20-F1
#
_cell.length_a   1.000
_cell.length_b   1.000
_cell.length_c   1.000
_cell.angle_alpha   90.00
_cell.angle_beta   90.00
_cell.angle_gamma   90.00
#
_symmetry.space_group_name_H-M   'P 1'
#
loop_
_entity.id
_entity.type
_entity.pdbx_description
1 polymer ?
#
loop_
_entity_poly.entity_id
_entity_poly.type
_entity_poly.pdbx_seq_one_letter_code
_entity_poly.pdbx_strand_id
1 'polypeptide(L)'
;AALEVATGKVIGSLHRRHRAAEFRKFLAKLEREVPDDLQIHLILDNYATHKTPDIKKWLLAHPRFHLHFTPTSASWLNLVERWFAELTQKKLKRGVHRSVQALERDIRAWLADWNEHPRPFVWTKTADEILDKVAAYCRRISDSGH
;
A
#
# COMPACT_ATOMS: atom_id res chain seq x y z
N ALA A 1 -2.94 4.65 -1.95
CA ALA A 1 -3.09 4.89 -0.50
C ALA A 1 -2.02 4.08 0.21
N ALA A 2 -1.66 4.45 1.44
CA ALA A 2 -0.74 3.71 2.30
C ALA A 2 -1.41 3.56 3.67
N LEU A 3 -1.35 2.37 4.25
CA LEU A 3 -1.86 2.09 5.59
C LEU A 3 -0.69 1.96 6.54
N GLU A 4 -0.71 2.72 7.63
CA GLU A 4 0.24 2.61 8.73
C GLU A 4 -0.13 1.40 9.59
N VAL A 5 0.76 0.41 9.65
CA VAL A 5 0.48 -0.89 10.26
C VAL A 5 0.17 -0.77 11.75
N ALA A 6 0.92 0.06 12.47
CA ALA A 6 0.80 0.19 13.93
C ALA A 6 -0.51 0.85 14.36
N THR A 7 -0.92 1.91 13.66
CA THR A 7 -2.07 2.73 14.06
C THR A 7 -3.34 2.40 13.29
N GLY A 8 -3.22 1.79 12.11
CA GLY A 8 -4.32 1.60 11.16
C GLY A 8 -4.70 2.87 10.40
N LYS A 9 -4.01 4.01 10.59
CA LYS A 9 -4.26 5.24 9.83
C LYS A 9 -3.92 5.03 8.36
N VAL A 10 -4.63 5.73 7.49
CA VAL A 10 -4.45 5.64 6.05
C VAL A 10 -4.13 7.01 5.46
N ILE A 11 -3.03 7.08 4.72
CA ILE A 11 -2.71 8.22 3.87
C ILE A 11 -3.23 7.93 2.46
N GLY A 12 -4.23 8.68 2.01
CA GLY A 12 -4.89 8.47 0.72
C GLY A 12 -4.69 9.62 -0.26
N SER A 13 -4.57 9.31 -1.55
CA SER A 13 -4.64 10.28 -2.65
C SER A 13 -5.53 9.75 -3.75
N LEU A 14 -6.30 10.65 -4.37
CA LEU A 14 -7.15 10.36 -5.52
C LEU A 14 -6.48 10.89 -6.78
N HIS A 15 -6.40 10.03 -7.80
CA HIS A 15 -5.81 10.38 -9.09
C HIS A 15 -6.68 9.82 -10.21
N ARG A 16 -6.74 10.55 -11.34
CA ARG A 16 -7.50 10.13 -12.54
C ARG A 16 -6.86 8.99 -13.32
N ARG A 17 -5.56 8.77 -13.11
CA ARG A 17 -4.76 7.74 -13.79
C ARG A 17 -3.88 7.02 -12.77
N HIS A 18 -3.50 5.80 -13.10
CA HIS A 18 -2.63 4.96 -12.27
C HIS A 18 -1.30 4.72 -13.00
N ARG A 19 -0.38 5.69 -12.92
CA ARG A 19 0.95 5.62 -13.57
C ARG A 19 2.05 5.98 -12.58
N ALA A 20 3.30 5.79 -12.99
CA ALA A 20 4.48 6.15 -12.20
C ALA A 20 4.49 7.63 -11.77
N ALA A 21 3.99 8.55 -12.61
CA ALA A 21 3.91 9.97 -12.24
C ALA A 21 2.96 10.22 -11.05
N GLU A 22 1.80 9.56 -11.03
CA GLU A 22 0.87 9.63 -9.91
C GLU A 22 1.42 8.91 -8.67
N PHE A 23 2.12 7.78 -8.84
CA PHE A 23 2.82 7.11 -7.74
C PHE A 23 3.90 8.01 -7.12
N ARG A 24 4.73 8.68 -7.93
CA ARG A 24 5.73 9.63 -7.43
C ARG A 24 5.11 10.80 -6.66
N LYS A 25 3.99 11.35 -7.14
CA LYS A 25 3.23 12.39 -6.41
C LYS A 25 2.76 11.87 -5.05
N PHE A 26 2.39 10.59 -4.99
CA PHE A 26 1.99 9.96 -3.74
C PHE A 26 3.19 9.77 -2.79
N LEU A 27 4.37 9.37 -3.28
CA LEU A 27 5.59 9.30 -2.46
C LEU A 27 5.96 10.67 -1.86
N ALA A 28 5.91 11.73 -2.67
CA ALA A 28 6.13 13.10 -2.17
C ALA A 28 5.07 13.55 -1.15
N LYS A 29 3.84 12.99 -1.22
CA LYS A 29 2.84 13.23 -0.18
C LYS A 29 3.23 12.54 1.13
N LEU A 30 3.64 11.27 1.07
CA LEU A 30 4.09 10.51 2.24
C LEU A 30 5.27 11.19 2.93
N GLU A 31 6.24 11.67 2.14
CA GLU A 31 7.40 12.39 2.67
C GLU A 31 7.02 13.60 3.52
N ARG A 32 5.98 14.36 3.14
CA ARG A 32 5.52 15.53 3.91
C ARG A 32 4.67 15.16 5.12
N GLU A 33 4.02 14.00 5.11
CA GLU A 33 3.08 13.59 6.17
C GLU A 33 3.74 12.71 7.23
N VAL A 34 4.86 12.06 6.90
CA VAL A 34 5.64 11.29 7.86
C VAL A 34 6.72 12.19 8.48
N PRO A 35 6.89 12.20 9.81
CA PRO A 35 7.94 12.95 10.50
C PRO A 35 9.34 12.74 9.91
N ASP A 36 10.14 13.81 9.90
CA ASP A 36 11.41 13.86 9.17
C ASP A 36 12.53 12.97 9.75
N ASP A 37 12.40 12.62 11.02
CA ASP A 37 13.30 11.73 11.76
C ASP A 37 13.03 10.24 11.51
N LEU A 38 11.92 9.89 10.85
CA LEU A 38 11.52 8.49 10.63
C LEU A 38 11.91 7.96 9.24
N GLN A 39 12.28 6.67 9.20
CA GLN A 39 12.43 5.91 7.97
C GLN A 39 11.05 5.47 7.45
N ILE A 40 10.86 5.46 6.13
CA ILE A 40 9.60 5.09 5.48
C ILE A 40 9.76 3.73 4.79
N HIS A 41 9.27 2.68 5.45
CA HIS A 41 9.24 1.33 4.89
C HIS A 41 7.90 1.05 4.23
N LEU A 42 7.89 0.91 2.90
CA LEU A 42 6.69 0.64 2.11
C LEU A 42 6.63 -0.83 1.70
N ILE A 43 5.58 -1.53 2.12
CA ILE A 43 5.25 -2.88 1.63
C ILE A 43 4.29 -2.72 0.45
N LEU A 44 4.70 -3.18 -0.73
CA LEU A 44 4.00 -2.96 -2.00
C LEU A 44 3.81 -4.27 -2.75
N ASP A 45 2.78 -4.33 -3.59
CA ASP A 45 2.64 -5.39 -4.58
C ASP A 45 3.70 -5.26 -5.71
N ASN A 46 3.76 -6.22 -6.63
CA ASN A 46 4.75 -6.23 -7.70
C ASN A 46 4.37 -5.36 -8.92
N TYR A 47 3.50 -4.36 -8.76
CA TYR A 47 3.02 -3.59 -9.89
C TYR A 47 4.14 -2.80 -10.59
N ALA A 48 4.16 -2.85 -11.93
CA ALA A 48 5.27 -2.35 -12.75
C ALA A 48 5.54 -0.85 -12.58
N THR A 49 4.52 -0.05 -12.23
CA THR A 49 4.67 1.40 -12.04
C THR A 49 5.59 1.77 -10.87
N HIS A 50 5.83 0.86 -9.93
CA HIS A 50 6.74 1.06 -8.81
C HIS A 50 8.22 0.87 -9.20
N LYS A 51 8.49 0.31 -10.37
CA LYS A 51 9.84 -0.13 -10.79
C LYS A 51 10.38 0.64 -11.99
N THR A 52 9.73 1.73 -12.40
CA THR A 52 10.19 2.53 -13.55
C THR A 52 11.51 3.23 -13.24
N PRO A 53 12.33 3.55 -14.27
CA PRO A 53 13.58 4.29 -14.09
C PRO A 53 13.40 5.60 -13.31
N ASP A 54 12.31 6.33 -13.58
CA ASP A 54 12.00 7.59 -12.90
C ASP A 54 11.78 7.40 -11.39
N ILE A 55 11.10 6.31 -10.99
CA ILE A 55 10.88 6.00 -9.58
C ILE A 55 12.20 5.59 -8.92
N LYS A 56 13.00 4.73 -9.58
CA LYS A 56 14.32 4.34 -9.08
C LYS A 56 15.22 5.56 -8.86
N LYS A 57 15.28 6.47 -9.84
CA LYS A 57 16.03 7.73 -9.74
C LYS A 57 15.54 8.61 -8.60
N TRP A 58 14.22 8.71 -8.42
CA TRP A 58 13.66 9.46 -7.31
C TRP A 58 14.08 8.86 -5.96
N LEU A 59 13.99 7.53 -5.79
CA LEU A 59 14.36 6.85 -4.55
C LEU A 59 15.84 7.04 -4.18
N LEU A 60 16.74 7.07 -5.17
CA LEU A 60 18.16 7.37 -4.93
C LEU A 60 18.39 8.76 -4.31
N ALA A 61 17.52 9.73 -4.60
CA ALA A 61 17.57 11.06 -4.00
C ALA A 61 16.84 11.17 -2.65
N HIS A 62 16.10 10.13 -2.23
CA HIS A 62 15.25 10.14 -1.03
C HIS A 62 15.55 8.90 -0.17
N PRO A 63 16.74 8.83 0.47
CA PRO A 63 17.26 7.62 1.11
C PRO A 63 16.46 7.12 2.32
N ARG A 64 15.52 7.93 2.84
CA ARG A 64 14.56 7.51 3.88
C ARG A 64 13.52 6.50 3.38
N PHE A 65 13.34 6.35 2.07
CA PHE A 65 12.36 5.44 1.49
C PHE A 65 12.96 4.05 1.21
N HIS A 66 12.34 3.03 1.80
CA HIS A 66 12.71 1.62 1.62
C HIS A 66 11.51 0.85 1.06
N LEU A 67 11.61 0.35 -0.16
CA LEU A 67 10.53 -0.39 -0.81
C LEU A 67 10.74 -1.90 -0.64
N HIS A 68 9.73 -2.55 -0.07
CA HIS A 68 9.66 -4.00 0.12
C HIS A 68 8.54 -4.56 -0.75
N PHE A 69 8.88 -5.44 -1.68
CA PHE A 69 7.90 -6.05 -2.58
C PHE A 69 7.42 -7.39 -2.01
N THR A 70 6.10 -7.59 -1.97
CA THR A 70 5.53 -8.85 -1.47
C THR A 70 5.99 -10.03 -2.35
N PRO A 71 6.41 -11.17 -1.78
CA PRO A 71 6.67 -12.39 -2.53
C PRO A 71 5.45 -12.87 -3.33
N THR A 72 5.70 -13.70 -4.34
CA THR A 72 4.63 -14.38 -5.06
C THR A 72 3.73 -15.13 -4.07
N SER A 73 2.41 -15.03 -4.26
CA SER A 73 1.39 -15.66 -3.40
C SER A 73 1.37 -15.15 -1.94
N ALA A 74 1.95 -13.98 -1.65
CA ALA A 74 1.94 -13.35 -0.33
C ALA A 74 1.14 -12.04 -0.28
N SER A 75 0.04 -11.94 -1.04
CA SER A 75 -0.83 -10.74 -1.08
C SER A 75 -1.38 -10.34 0.30
N TRP A 76 -1.48 -11.29 1.22
CA TRP A 76 -1.90 -11.04 2.60
C TRP A 76 -0.98 -10.08 3.38
N LEU A 77 0.29 -9.92 2.95
CA LEU A 77 1.21 -8.93 3.51
C LEU A 77 0.83 -7.49 3.12
N ASN A 78 0.12 -7.31 2.00
CA ASN A 78 -0.34 -6.02 1.54
C ASN A 78 -1.63 -5.58 2.27
N LEU A 79 -1.48 -5.14 3.52
CA LEU A 79 -2.63 -4.79 4.38
C LEU A 79 -3.52 -3.67 3.82
N VAL A 80 -2.97 -2.76 3.00
CA VAL A 80 -3.79 -1.69 2.40
C VAL A 80 -4.84 -2.26 1.42
N GLU A 81 -4.62 -3.45 0.84
CA GLU A 81 -5.65 -4.13 0.03
C GLU A 81 -6.86 -4.53 0.87
N ARG A 82 -6.66 -4.91 2.15
CA ARG A 82 -7.79 -5.18 3.07
C ARG A 82 -8.59 -3.91 3.34
N TRP A 83 -7.91 -2.78 3.51
CA TRP A 83 -8.59 -1.49 3.65
C TRP A 83 -9.38 -1.12 2.39
N PHE A 84 -8.83 -1.35 1.19
CA PHE A 84 -9.57 -1.14 -0.06
C PHE A 84 -10.80 -2.05 -0.17
N ALA A 85 -10.71 -3.29 0.31
CA ALA A 85 -11.86 -4.19 0.37
C ALA A 85 -12.96 -3.65 1.30
N GLU A 86 -12.60 -3.15 2.48
CA GLU A 86 -13.53 -2.52 3.42
C GLU A 86 -14.23 -1.29 2.82
N LEU A 87 -13.46 -0.36 2.25
CA LEU A 87 -14.00 0.80 1.53
C LEU A 87 -14.99 0.35 0.43
N THR A 88 -14.62 -0.66 -0.34
CA THR A 88 -15.45 -1.16 -1.44
C THR A 88 -16.76 -1.75 -0.92
N GLN A 89 -16.72 -2.59 0.11
CA GLN A 89 -17.89 -3.28 0.64
C GLN A 89 -18.83 -2.35 1.41
N LYS A 90 -18.29 -1.44 2.22
CA LYS A 90 -19.10 -0.60 3.11
C LYS A 90 -19.58 0.69 2.45
N LYS A 91 -18.76 1.29 1.58
CA LYS A 91 -19.07 2.60 0.98
C LYS A 91 -19.44 2.50 -0.50
N LEU A 92 -18.65 1.80 -1.32
CA LEU A 92 -18.81 1.86 -2.78
C LEU A 92 -19.97 0.99 -3.29
N LYS A 93 -20.06 -0.28 -2.85
CA LYS A 93 -21.12 -1.20 -3.30
C LYS A 93 -22.53 -0.80 -2.86
N ARG A 94 -22.63 -0.01 -1.78
CA ARG A 94 -23.90 0.45 -1.22
C ARG A 94 -24.23 1.91 -1.60
N GLY A 95 -23.32 2.58 -2.32
CA GLY A 95 -23.45 3.98 -2.70
C GLY A 95 -24.01 4.15 -4.11
N VAL A 96 -24.89 5.14 -4.30
CA VAL A 96 -25.30 5.62 -5.62
C VAL A 96 -24.53 6.91 -5.92
N HIS A 97 -23.51 6.81 -6.78
CA HIS A 97 -22.68 7.96 -7.15
C HIS A 97 -23.12 8.52 -8.50
N ARG A 98 -23.68 9.74 -8.48
CA ARG A 98 -24.22 10.42 -9.67
C ARG A 98 -23.16 11.13 -10.53
N SER A 99 -21.92 11.20 -10.05
CA SER A 99 -20.78 11.76 -10.77
C SER A 99 -19.47 11.28 -10.16
N VAL A 100 -18.36 11.44 -10.90
CA VAL A 100 -17.03 11.09 -10.38
C VAL A 100 -16.64 12.01 -9.22
N GLN A 101 -17.04 13.29 -9.24
CA GLN A 101 -16.81 14.21 -8.13
C GLN A 101 -17.56 13.78 -6.86
N ALA A 102 -18.77 13.26 -7.00
CA ALA A 102 -19.52 12.71 -5.87
C ALA A 102 -18.80 11.49 -5.27
N LEU A 103 -18.32 10.59 -6.12
CA LEU A 103 -17.50 9.44 -5.71
C LEU A 103 -16.21 9.87 -4.99
N GLU A 104 -15.48 10.84 -5.53
CA GLU A 104 -14.24 11.34 -4.91
C GLU A 104 -14.50 11.98 -3.54
N ARG A 105 -15.58 12.75 -3.41
CA ARG A 105 -16.00 13.32 -2.12
C ARG A 105 -16.34 12.22 -1.12
N ASP A 106 -17.07 11.20 -1.55
CA ASP A 106 -17.44 10.06 -0.71
C ASP A 106 -16.22 9.27 -0.22
N ILE A 107 -15.22 9.05 -1.08
CA ILE A 107 -13.97 8.39 -0.69
C ILE A 107 -13.17 9.25 0.29
N ARG A 108 -13.11 10.58 0.09
CA ARG A 108 -12.45 11.50 1.03
C ARG A 108 -13.13 11.51 2.39
N ALA A 109 -14.46 11.54 2.41
CA ALA A 109 -15.23 11.49 3.65
C ALA A 109 -15.00 10.16 4.40
N TRP A 110 -15.02 9.04 3.68
CA TRP A 110 -14.70 7.73 4.26
C TRP A 110 -13.28 7.67 4.83
N LEU A 111 -12.30 8.22 4.11
CA LEU A 111 -10.92 8.26 4.59
C LEU A 111 -10.78 9.10 5.87
N ALA A 112 -11.48 10.24 5.96
CA ALA A 112 -11.48 11.08 7.14
C ALA A 112 -12.12 10.37 8.35
N ASP A 113 -13.30 9.78 8.15
CA ASP A 113 -14.01 8.98 9.17
C ASP A 113 -13.16 7.80 9.66
N TRP A 114 -12.54 7.06 8.73
CA TRP A 114 -11.62 5.97 9.07
C TRP A 114 -10.46 6.45 9.94
N ASN A 115 -9.86 7.60 9.61
CA ASN A 115 -8.70 8.12 10.35
C ASN A 115 -9.06 8.76 11.70
N GLU A 116 -10.33 9.12 11.92
CA GLU A 116 -10.83 9.55 13.23
C GLU A 116 -10.89 8.37 14.20
N HIS A 117 -11.26 7.18 13.70
CA HIS A 117 -11.37 5.94 14.48
C HIS A 117 -10.65 4.78 13.77
N PRO A 118 -9.30 4.83 13.66
CA PRO A 118 -8.57 3.88 12.83
C PRO A 118 -8.65 2.47 13.41
N ARG A 119 -8.86 1.50 12.53
CA ARG A 119 -8.91 0.08 12.89
C ARG A 119 -7.66 -0.61 12.37
N PRO A 120 -6.62 -0.80 13.21
CA PRO A 120 -5.43 -1.51 12.78
C PRO A 120 -5.79 -2.94 12.38
N PHE A 121 -5.27 -3.39 11.23
CA PHE A 121 -5.35 -4.78 10.86
C PHE A 121 -4.19 -5.52 11.49
N VAL A 122 -4.49 -6.58 12.24
CA VAL A 122 -3.47 -7.43 12.85
C VAL A 122 -3.05 -8.51 11.84
N TRP A 123 -1.74 -8.63 11.60
CA TRP A 123 -1.22 -9.80 10.91
C TRP A 123 -1.45 -11.03 11.77
N THR A 124 -2.20 -11.98 11.23
CA THR A 124 -2.54 -13.22 11.94
C THR A 124 -1.44 -14.26 11.90
N LYS A 125 -0.37 -14.01 11.13
CA LYS A 125 0.78 -14.91 11.01
C LYS A 125 2.00 -14.25 11.60
N THR A 126 2.81 -15.02 12.32
CA THR A 126 4.04 -14.52 12.92
C THR A 126 5.11 -14.27 11.86
N ALA A 127 6.15 -13.51 12.22
CA ALA A 127 7.32 -13.33 11.36
C ALA A 127 7.97 -14.67 10.99
N ASP A 128 8.01 -15.62 11.92
CA ASP A 128 8.58 -16.95 11.68
C ASP A 128 7.76 -17.75 10.66
N GLU A 129 6.43 -17.74 10.77
CA GLU A 129 5.55 -18.38 9.79
C GLU A 129 5.65 -17.74 8.38
N ILE A 130 5.99 -16.45 8.32
CA ILE A 130 6.30 -15.75 7.06
C ILE A 130 7.61 -16.28 6.49
N LEU A 131 8.66 -16.26 7.30
CA LEU A 131 10.01 -16.66 6.89
C LEU A 131 10.03 -18.11 6.46
N ASP A 132 9.31 -19.00 7.16
CA ASP A 132 9.20 -20.41 6.80
C ASP A 132 8.48 -20.62 5.46
N LYS A 133 7.40 -19.88 5.19
CA LYS A 133 6.71 -19.94 3.89
C LYS A 133 7.57 -19.40 2.77
N VAL A 134 8.29 -18.30 3.00
CA VAL A 134 9.23 -17.74 2.00
C VAL A 134 10.38 -18.72 1.77
N ALA A 135 10.96 -19.29 2.82
CA ALA A 135 12.02 -20.30 2.71
C ALA A 135 11.55 -21.57 1.99
N ALA A 136 10.31 -22.02 2.23
CA ALA A 136 9.71 -23.13 1.49
C ALA A 136 9.51 -22.78 0.00
N TYR A 137 9.06 -21.56 -0.32
CA TYR A 137 8.94 -21.10 -1.70
C TYR A 137 10.31 -20.98 -2.39
N CYS A 138 11.29 -20.36 -1.73
CA CYS A 138 12.66 -20.23 -2.21
C CYS A 138 13.31 -21.59 -2.50
N ARG A 139 13.12 -22.59 -1.61
CA ARG A 139 13.56 -23.97 -1.87
C ARG A 139 12.91 -24.57 -3.11
N ARG A 140 11.60 -24.34 -3.30
CA ARG A 140 10.87 -24.88 -4.46
C ARG A 140 11.27 -24.28 -5.81
N ILE A 141 11.71 -23.02 -5.82
CA ILE A 141 12.22 -22.35 -7.04
C ILE A 141 13.72 -22.60 -7.26
N SER A 142 14.49 -22.95 -6.23
CA SER A 142 15.90 -23.37 -6.40
C SER A 142 16.01 -24.82 -6.85
N ASP A 143 15.03 -25.67 -6.53
CA ASP A 143 14.94 -27.08 -6.97
C ASP A 143 14.28 -27.26 -8.35
N SER A 144 13.84 -26.18 -9.01
CA SER A 144 13.43 -26.27 -10.42
C SER A 144 14.69 -26.35 -11.28
N GLY A 145 15.23 -27.56 -11.41
CA GLY A 145 16.41 -27.87 -12.20
C GLY A 145 16.32 -27.31 -13.61
N HIS A 146 17.06 -26.23 -13.83
CA HIS A 146 17.59 -25.77 -15.10
C HIS A 146 19.08 -25.55 -14.91
#